data_AF-A0A7J3MP02-F1
#
_entry.id   AF-A0A7J3MP02-F1
#
_cell.length_a   1.000
_cell.length_b   1.000
_cell.length_c   1.000
_cell.angle_alpha   90.00
_cell.angle_beta   90.00
_cell.angle_gamma   90.00
#
_symmetry.space_group_name_H-M   'P 1'
#
loop_
_entity.id
_entity.type
_entity.pdbx_description
1 polymer ?
#
loop_
_entity_poly.entity_id
_entity_poly.type
_entity_poly.pdbx_seq_one_letter_code
_entity_poly.pdbx_strand_id
1 'polypeptide(L)'
;MRPIYEKTVRAVARCSLSTGVVIACHMESSKTAMLVLDILEEEGLEGSKLIFVHAGSEEILEYHLKAARRGAWIEYDHISQQTVYRTLKLIKFMVENGFENQLLSQDSGWCSIGKARGGTIRGYEYPVKIFLPLMQKRGLIKTS
;
A
#
# COMPACT_ATOMS: atom_id res chain seq x y z
N MET A 1 -4.10 12.74 -16.29
CA MET A 1 -4.69 11.39 -16.25
C MET A 1 -5.52 11.18 -17.52
N ARG A 2 -5.64 9.97 -18.09
CA ARG A 2 -6.54 9.76 -19.25
C ARG A 2 -8.01 9.89 -18.82
N PRO A 3 -8.92 10.41 -19.66
CA PRO A 3 -10.33 10.63 -19.29
C PRO A 3 -11.05 9.39 -18.75
N ILE A 4 -10.74 8.20 -19.30
CA ILE A 4 -11.35 6.95 -18.83
C ILE A 4 -10.93 6.58 -17.40
N TYR A 5 -9.69 6.88 -17.02
CA TYR A 5 -9.21 6.60 -15.66
C TYR A 5 -9.82 7.56 -14.65
N GLU A 6 -9.89 8.86 -14.99
CA GLU A 6 -10.55 9.84 -14.13
C GLU A 6 -12.03 9.48 -13.91
N LYS A 7 -12.75 9.13 -14.98
CA LYS A 7 -14.14 8.66 -14.88
C LYS A 7 -14.28 7.47 -13.92
N THR A 8 -13.36 6.50 -13.99
CA THR A 8 -13.35 5.34 -13.09
C THR A 8 -13.08 5.74 -11.65
N VAL A 9 -12.10 6.62 -11.40
CA VAL A 9 -11.77 7.11 -10.04
C VAL A 9 -12.98 7.83 -9.44
N ARG A 10 -13.64 8.73 -10.18
CA ARG A 10 -14.86 9.41 -9.71
C ARG A 10 -16.01 8.45 -9.42
N ALA A 11 -16.21 7.44 -10.29
CA ALA A 11 -17.25 6.44 -10.08
C ALA A 11 -17.00 5.62 -8.80
N VAL A 12 -15.75 5.22 -8.55
CA VAL A 12 -15.36 4.48 -7.34
C VAL A 12 -15.46 5.36 -6.10
N ALA A 13 -15.10 6.65 -6.19
CA ALA A 13 -15.26 7.62 -5.10
C ALA A 13 -16.72 7.73 -4.65
N ARG A 14 -17.65 7.89 -5.60
CA ARG A 14 -19.10 7.94 -5.32
C ARG A 14 -19.65 6.64 -4.74
N CYS A 15 -19.13 5.49 -5.20
CA CYS A 15 -19.47 4.19 -4.63
C CYS A 15 -19.01 4.10 -3.16
N SER A 16 -17.78 4.54 -2.87
CA SER A 16 -17.26 4.58 -1.50
C SER A 16 -18.08 5.52 -0.61
N LEU A 17 -18.49 6.69 -1.10
CA LEU A 17 -19.36 7.61 -0.37
C LEU A 17 -20.72 6.98 -0.03
N SER A 18 -21.34 6.26 -0.96
CA SER A 18 -22.67 5.68 -0.76
C SER A 18 -22.67 4.41 0.09
N THR A 19 -21.57 3.67 0.11
CA THR A 19 -21.48 2.35 0.78
C THR A 19 -20.56 2.32 1.99
N GLY A 20 -19.67 3.31 2.13
CA GLY A 20 -18.66 3.38 3.18
C GLY A 20 -17.43 2.50 2.94
N VAL A 21 -17.33 1.77 1.83
CA VAL A 21 -16.21 0.84 1.56
C VAL A 21 -14.89 1.57 1.32
N VAL A 22 -13.78 0.91 1.63
CA VAL A 22 -12.42 1.40 1.36
C VAL A 22 -12.00 1.03 -0.06
N ILE A 23 -11.23 1.91 -0.70
CA ILE A 23 -10.72 1.77 -2.06
C ILE A 23 -9.26 1.30 -1.98
N ALA A 24 -8.99 0.08 -2.45
CA ALA A 24 -7.62 -0.35 -2.74
C ALA A 24 -7.31 -0.07 -4.22
N CYS A 25 -6.27 0.71 -4.49
CA CYS A 25 -5.95 1.13 -5.84
C CYS A 25 -4.48 0.87 -6.18
N HIS A 26 -4.27 -0.01 -7.16
CA HIS A 26 -2.98 -0.20 -7.83
C HIS A 26 -2.69 1.00 -8.72
N MET A 27 -1.51 1.57 -8.58
CA MET A 27 -1.11 2.77 -9.33
C MET A 27 0.30 2.61 -9.88
N GLU A 28 0.49 3.05 -11.12
CA GLU A 28 1.78 2.97 -11.81
C GLU A 28 2.86 3.89 -11.20
N SER A 29 2.45 4.93 -10.46
CA SER A 29 3.39 5.88 -9.82
C SER A 29 2.74 6.65 -8.68
N SER A 30 3.54 7.23 -7.78
CA SER A 30 3.00 8.10 -6.72
C SER A 30 2.46 9.43 -7.23
N LYS A 31 2.89 9.89 -8.41
CA LYS A 31 2.25 11.05 -9.06
C LYS A 31 0.79 10.73 -9.40
N THR A 32 0.51 9.52 -9.85
CA THR A 32 -0.86 9.04 -10.06
C THR A 32 -1.61 8.99 -8.74
N ALA A 33 -0.97 8.58 -7.64
CA ALA A 33 -1.61 8.60 -6.31
C ALA A 33 -2.03 10.00 -5.86
N MET A 34 -1.23 11.02 -6.15
CA MET A 34 -1.61 12.40 -5.83
C MET A 34 -2.84 12.83 -6.65
N LEU A 35 -2.85 12.54 -7.96
CA LEU A 35 -4.00 12.85 -8.81
C LEU A 35 -5.27 12.11 -8.39
N VAL A 36 -5.15 10.84 -7.97
CA VAL A 36 -6.28 10.09 -7.44
C VAL A 36 -6.82 10.77 -6.19
N LEU A 37 -5.94 11.12 -5.24
CA LEU A 37 -6.33 11.82 -4.02
C LEU A 37 -6.99 13.17 -4.30
N ASP A 38 -6.52 13.93 -5.30
CA ASP A 38 -7.15 15.18 -5.74
C ASP A 38 -8.58 14.94 -6.20
N ILE A 39 -8.81 13.92 -7.03
CA ILE A 39 -10.14 13.55 -7.50
C ILE A 39 -11.04 13.08 -6.34
N LEU A 40 -10.51 12.29 -5.39
CA LEU A 40 -11.28 11.85 -4.23
C LEU A 40 -11.74 13.04 -3.39
N GLU A 41 -10.85 14.00 -3.15
CA GLU A 41 -11.15 15.23 -2.42
C GLU A 41 -12.20 16.10 -3.14
N GLU A 42 -12.09 16.24 -4.47
CA GLU A 42 -13.10 16.92 -5.29
C GLU A 42 -14.49 16.26 -5.22
N GLU A 43 -14.56 14.94 -5.12
CA GLU A 43 -15.81 14.20 -4.94
C GLU A 43 -16.31 14.25 -3.48
N GLY A 44 -15.54 14.85 -2.55
CA GLY A 44 -15.88 14.95 -1.13
C GLY A 44 -15.55 13.69 -0.31
N LEU A 45 -14.68 12.81 -0.82
CA LEU A 45 -14.24 11.59 -0.13
C LEU A 45 -12.90 11.83 0.58
N GLU A 46 -12.86 11.51 1.87
CA GLU A 46 -11.63 11.61 2.66
C GLU A 46 -10.56 10.62 2.17
N GLY A 47 -9.29 11.03 2.20
CA GLY A 47 -8.17 10.15 1.85
C GLY A 47 -8.05 8.92 2.76
N SER A 48 -8.64 8.94 3.96
CA SER A 48 -8.76 7.79 4.88
C SER A 48 -9.44 6.57 4.26
N LYS A 49 -10.16 6.76 3.14
CA LYS A 49 -10.82 5.71 2.35
C LYS A 49 -9.97 5.15 1.22
N LEU A 50 -8.73 5.61 1.05
CA LEU A 50 -7.81 5.12 0.02
C LEU A 50 -6.67 4.32 0.63
N ILE A 51 -6.39 3.15 0.05
CA ILE A 51 -5.16 2.39 0.22
C ILE A 51 -4.30 2.60 -1.02
N PHE A 52 -3.12 3.18 -0.81
CA PHE A 52 -2.08 3.26 -1.83
C PHE A 52 -1.33 1.93 -1.88
N VAL A 53 -1.81 1.04 -2.75
CA VAL A 53 -1.26 -0.29 -3.02
C VAL A 53 0.11 -0.17 -3.68
N HIS A 54 1.03 -1.05 -3.33
CA HIS A 54 2.43 -1.07 -3.79
C HIS A 54 3.24 0.21 -3.53
N ALA A 55 2.87 1.00 -2.52
CA ALA A 55 3.63 2.21 -2.16
C ALA A 55 5.12 1.91 -1.89
N GLY A 56 5.46 0.69 -1.48
CA GLY A 56 6.84 0.25 -1.26
C GLY A 56 7.76 0.32 -2.49
N SER A 57 7.19 0.36 -3.69
CA SER A 57 7.92 0.52 -4.95
C SER A 57 8.33 1.97 -5.22
N GLU A 58 7.68 2.96 -4.60
CA GLU A 58 8.06 4.36 -4.73
C GLU A 58 9.41 4.63 -4.06
N GLU A 59 10.27 5.35 -4.78
CA GLU A 59 11.63 5.68 -4.33
C GLU A 59 11.69 7.06 -3.65
N ILE A 60 10.81 7.98 -4.06
CA ILE A 60 10.75 9.34 -3.51
C ILE A 60 9.90 9.33 -2.25
N LEU A 61 10.57 9.31 -1.10
CA LEU A 61 9.98 9.27 0.24
C LEU A 61 8.95 10.38 0.50
N GLU A 62 9.11 11.53 -0.13
CA GLU A 62 8.19 12.67 0.01
C GLU A 62 6.74 12.31 -0.38
N TYR A 63 6.54 11.43 -1.37
CA TYR A 63 5.20 11.03 -1.77
C TYR A 63 4.50 10.14 -0.75
N HIS A 64 5.25 9.32 -0.01
CA HIS A 64 4.70 8.53 1.09
C HIS A 64 4.12 9.45 2.16
N LEU A 65 4.89 10.49 2.54
CA LEU A 65 4.44 11.49 3.50
C LEU A 65 3.27 12.31 2.96
N LYS A 66 3.28 12.73 1.68
CA LYS A 66 2.17 13.48 1.08
C LYS A 66 0.87 12.69 1.09
N ALA A 67 0.91 11.42 0.69
CA ALA A 67 -0.25 10.53 0.72
C ALA A 67 -0.75 10.34 2.17
N ALA A 68 0.14 10.03 3.11
CA ALA A 68 -0.22 9.82 4.50
C ALA A 68 -0.77 11.10 5.19
N ARG A 69 -0.22 12.28 4.88
CA ARG A 69 -0.73 13.58 5.35
C ARG A 69 -2.16 13.86 4.89
N ARG A 70 -2.54 13.34 3.71
CA ARG A 70 -3.91 13.40 3.19
C ARG A 70 -4.81 12.29 3.74
N GLY A 71 -4.31 11.50 4.69
CA GLY A 71 -5.05 10.43 5.37
C GLY A 71 -5.01 9.07 4.68
N ALA A 72 -4.34 8.94 3.52
CA ALA A 72 -4.27 7.68 2.81
C ALA A 72 -3.51 6.60 3.60
N TRP A 73 -3.99 5.37 3.53
CA TRP A 73 -3.26 4.21 4.02
C TRP A 73 -2.11 3.88 3.06
N ILE A 74 -0.92 3.70 3.63
CA ILE A 74 0.28 3.33 2.86
C ILE A 74 0.47 1.83 2.98
N GLU A 75 0.46 1.12 1.85
CA GLU A 75 0.64 -0.32 1.82
C GLU A 75 2.03 -0.72 1.31
N TYR A 76 2.76 -1.46 2.14
CA TYR A 76 4.01 -2.13 1.79
C TYR A 76 3.76 -3.62 1.63
N ASP A 77 3.29 -3.98 0.44
CA ASP A 77 2.82 -5.32 0.09
C ASP A 77 3.84 -6.18 -0.65
N HIS A 78 5.10 -5.77 -0.79
CA HIS A 78 6.11 -6.57 -1.49
C HIS A 78 7.09 -7.26 -0.53
N ILE A 79 6.72 -7.50 0.74
CA ILE A 79 7.64 -7.99 1.78
C ILE A 79 8.18 -9.38 1.43
N SER A 80 9.49 -9.49 1.22
CA SER A 80 10.22 -10.70 0.88
C SER A 80 11.63 -10.69 1.47
N GLN A 81 12.39 -11.77 1.30
CA GLN A 81 13.80 -11.81 1.67
C GLN A 81 14.64 -10.78 0.90
N GLN A 82 14.25 -10.42 -0.32
CA GLN A 82 14.94 -9.44 -1.15
C GLN A 82 14.60 -8.01 -0.76
N THR A 83 13.36 -7.76 -0.31
CA THR A 83 12.87 -6.39 -0.03
C THR A 83 12.89 -6.03 1.45
N VAL A 84 13.08 -7.00 2.37
CA VAL A 84 12.97 -6.83 3.83
C VAL A 84 13.69 -5.58 4.36
N TYR A 85 14.94 -5.35 3.95
CA TYR A 85 15.70 -4.20 4.45
C TYR A 85 15.22 -2.87 3.90
N ARG A 86 14.73 -2.83 2.65
CA ARG A 86 14.10 -1.64 2.07
C ARG A 86 12.81 -1.34 2.81
N THR A 87 11.94 -2.33 2.99
CA THR A 87 10.65 -2.14 3.68
C THR A 87 10.85 -1.69 5.12
N LEU A 88 11.80 -2.26 5.87
CA LEU A 88 12.12 -1.83 7.24
C LEU A 88 12.60 -0.37 7.29
N LYS A 89 13.36 0.10 6.29
CA LYS A 89 13.78 1.51 6.21
C LYS A 89 12.60 2.44 5.94
N LEU A 90 11.69 2.04 5.04
CA LEU A 90 10.48 2.82 4.74
C LEU A 90 9.58 2.94 5.97
N ILE A 91 9.30 1.83 6.66
CA ILE A 91 8.50 1.83 7.89
C ILE A 91 9.13 2.75 8.94
N LYS A 92 10.45 2.57 9.18
CA LYS A 92 11.17 3.43 10.13
C LYS A 92 11.03 4.91 9.78
N PHE A 93 11.22 5.27 8.52
CA PHE A 93 11.08 6.63 8.04
C PHE A 93 9.67 7.19 8.28
N MET A 94 8.62 6.42 7.98
CA MET A 94 7.24 6.84 8.21
C MET A 94 6.95 7.06 9.69
N VAL A 95 7.37 6.12 10.55
CA VAL A 95 7.20 6.20 12.01
C VAL A 95 7.93 7.42 12.59
N GLU A 96 9.19 7.66 12.18
CA GLU A 96 9.96 8.84 12.60
C GLU A 96 9.32 10.17 12.16
N ASN A 97 8.43 10.14 11.16
CA ASN A 97 7.66 11.30 10.70
C ASN A 97 6.22 11.33 11.22
N GLY A 98 5.87 10.49 12.19
CA GLY A 98 4.57 10.49 12.87
C GLY A 98 3.46 9.70 12.17
N PHE A 99 3.81 8.85 11.20
CA PHE A 99 2.87 7.96 10.51
C PHE A 99 3.17 6.52 10.90
N GLU A 100 2.35 5.93 11.77
CA GLU A 100 2.56 4.55 12.28
C GLU A 100 1.56 3.53 11.70
N ASN A 101 0.47 4.00 11.10
CA ASN A 101 -0.59 3.17 10.56
C ASN A 101 -0.31 2.78 9.09
N GLN A 102 0.60 1.83 8.88
CA GLN A 102 0.85 1.22 7.57
C GLN A 102 0.21 -0.17 7.44
N LEU A 103 -0.13 -0.55 6.21
CA LEU A 103 -0.53 -1.91 5.86
C LEU A 103 0.68 -2.69 5.33
N LEU A 104 0.81 -3.95 5.73
CA LEU A 104 1.95 -4.81 5.42
C LEU A 104 1.48 -6.13 4.80
N SER A 105 1.99 -6.48 3.62
CA SER A 105 1.61 -7.68 2.88
C SER A 105 2.74 -8.20 1.98
N GLN A 106 2.46 -9.18 1.11
CA GLN A 106 3.45 -9.82 0.24
C GLN A 106 3.09 -9.90 -1.25
N ASP A 107 1.86 -9.53 -1.61
CA ASP A 107 1.35 -9.66 -2.98
C ASP A 107 1.68 -11.06 -3.55
N SER A 108 1.35 -12.08 -2.76
CA SER A 108 1.70 -13.48 -3.00
C SER A 108 0.47 -14.30 -3.39
N GLY A 109 0.68 -15.46 -3.99
CA GLY A 109 -0.40 -16.31 -4.51
C GLY A 109 -0.55 -16.31 -6.02
N TRP A 110 0.31 -15.58 -6.74
CA TRP A 110 0.39 -15.66 -8.19
C TRP A 110 0.63 -17.09 -8.65
N CYS A 111 -0.20 -17.58 -9.58
CA CYS A 111 -0.07 -18.89 -10.19
C CYS A 111 0.13 -18.75 -11.71
N SER A 112 0.95 -19.62 -12.28
CA SER A 112 1.14 -19.72 -13.72
C SER A 112 0.06 -20.59 -14.35
N ILE A 113 -0.89 -19.96 -15.03
CA ILE A 113 -1.92 -20.66 -15.80
C ILE A 113 -1.24 -21.60 -16.81
N GLY A 114 -1.66 -22.87 -16.84
CA GLY A 114 -1.11 -23.89 -17.75
C GLY A 114 0.09 -24.68 -17.22
N LYS A 115 0.65 -24.35 -16.04
CA LYS A 115 1.67 -25.19 -15.38
C LYS A 115 1.02 -26.14 -14.38
N ALA A 116 1.57 -27.36 -14.28
CA ALA A 116 1.14 -28.32 -13.26
C ALA A 116 1.21 -27.68 -11.86
N ARG A 117 0.12 -27.80 -11.09
CA ARG A 117 -0.04 -27.20 -9.75
C ARG A 117 0.17 -25.67 -9.71
N GLY A 118 -0.01 -24.97 -10.83
CA GLY A 118 0.17 -23.51 -10.91
C GLY A 118 1.63 -23.04 -10.94
N GLY A 119 2.59 -23.95 -11.13
CA GLY A 119 4.02 -23.62 -11.10
C GLY A 119 4.57 -23.40 -9.69
N THR A 120 5.56 -22.52 -9.55
CA THR A 120 6.15 -22.18 -8.24
C THR A 120 5.33 -21.09 -7.57
N ILE A 121 4.54 -21.46 -6.56
CA ILE A 121 3.74 -20.51 -5.78
C ILE A 121 4.56 -20.03 -4.59
N ARG A 122 4.55 -18.71 -4.38
CA ARG A 122 5.17 -18.09 -3.22
C ARG A 122 4.28 -18.26 -1.99
N GLY A 123 4.85 -18.79 -0.90
CA GLY A 123 4.16 -18.97 0.38
C GLY A 123 3.83 -17.64 1.09
N TYR A 124 2.89 -17.73 2.04
CA TYR A 124 2.30 -16.59 2.76
C TYR A 124 2.91 -16.35 4.15
N GLU A 125 3.84 -17.20 4.57
CA GLU A 125 4.30 -17.28 5.96
C GLU A 125 5.44 -16.32 6.30
N TYR A 126 6.13 -15.76 5.31
CA TYR A 126 7.32 -14.91 5.54
C TYR A 126 7.06 -13.69 6.44
N PRO A 127 5.93 -12.94 6.33
CA PRO A 127 5.69 -11.78 7.17
C PRO A 127 5.60 -12.18 8.64
N VAL A 128 4.86 -13.25 8.91
CA VAL A 128 4.62 -13.74 10.27
C VAL A 128 5.86 -14.41 10.86
N LYS A 129 6.50 -15.31 10.10
CA LYS A 129 7.62 -16.12 10.61
C LYS A 129 8.95 -15.37 10.65
N ILE A 130 9.16 -14.38 9.77
CA ILE A 130 10.46 -13.74 9.59
C ILE A 130 10.38 -12.22 9.77
N PHE A 131 9.46 -11.55 9.07
CA PHE A 131 9.43 -10.08 9.05
C PHE A 131 9.05 -9.46 10.40
N LEU A 132 7.97 -9.94 11.04
CA LEU A 132 7.51 -9.43 12.33
C LEU A 132 8.57 -9.62 13.43
N PRO A 133 9.21 -10.80 13.60
CA PRO A 133 10.34 -10.94 14.53
C PRO A 133 11.51 -9.97 14.25
N LEU A 134 11.80 -9.68 12.98
CA LEU A 134 12.83 -8.69 12.62
C LEU A 134 12.43 -7.26 12.99
N MET A 135 11.17 -6.88 12.81
CA MET A 135 10.66 -5.59 13.26
C MET A 135 10.77 -5.44 14.78
N GLN A 136 10.41 -6.48 15.54
CA GLN A 136 10.55 -6.52 17.00
C GLN A 136 12.00 -6.36 17.44
N LYS A 137 12.93 -7.14 16.85
CA LYS A 137 14.36 -7.06 17.15
C LYS A 137 14.95 -5.66 16.89
N ARG A 138 14.34 -4.90 15.97
CA ARG A 138 14.73 -3.52 15.63
C ARG A 138 13.97 -2.46 16.42
N GLY A 139 13.09 -2.85 17.35
CA GLY A 139 12.31 -1.94 18.17
C GLY A 139 11.24 -1.15 17.41
N LEU A 140 10.83 -1.62 16.21
CA LEU A 140 9.82 -0.94 15.39
C LEU A 140 8.39 -1.24 15.84
N ILE A 141 8.17 -2.35 16.53
CA ILE A 141 6.89 -2.73 17.12
C ILE A 141 7.11 -3.28 18.52
N LYS A 142 6.16 -2.99 19.42
CA LYS A 142 6.18 -3.54 20.78
C LYS A 142 5.74 -4.99 20.77
N THR A 143 6.31 -5.78 21.67
CA THR A 143 5.77 -7.08 22.08
C THR A 143 4.80 -6.80 23.22
N SER A 144 3.52 -7.15 23.02
CA SER A 144 2.53 -7.27 24.10
C SER A 144 2.80 -8.52 24.91
#